data_AF-A0A2E2W6X6-F1
#
_entry.id   AF-A0A2E2W6X6-F1
#
_cell.length_a   1.000
_cell.length_b   1.000
_cell.length_c   1.000
_cell.angle_alpha   90.00
_cell.angle_beta   90.00
_cell.angle_gamma   90.00
#
_symmetry.space_group_name_H-M   'P 1'
#
loop_
_entity.id
_entity.type
_entity.pdbx_description
1 polymer ?
#
loop_
_entity_poly.entity_id
_entity_poly.type
_entity_poly.pdbx_seq_one_letter_code
_entity_poly.pdbx_strand_id
1 'polypeptide(L)'
;MNFTKKIIAVIKEAEKKKTVVTLEETALIMNAFKNITHNKAIIEKTVFLLFLVEKNLKNSPKLTQRETQIFNLIGLGFNSQEMSSLLEISKETVSTHRKNIIKKLHLKGSGKLQKAAFQHAHKNLQG
;
A
#
# COMPACT_ATOMS: atom_id res chain seq x y z
N MET A 1 22.58 -29.26 -12.39
CA MET A 1 21.85 -29.13 -11.10
C MET A 1 20.62 -28.26 -11.33
N ASN A 2 19.42 -28.72 -10.96
CA ASN A 2 18.17 -27.97 -11.18
C ASN A 2 18.13 -26.70 -10.30
N PHE A 3 17.96 -25.52 -10.89
CA PHE A 3 17.90 -24.22 -10.19
C PHE A 3 16.87 -24.20 -9.06
N THR A 4 15.72 -24.84 -9.25
CA THR A 4 14.67 -24.97 -8.23
C THR A 4 15.19 -25.68 -6.98
N LYS A 5 15.98 -26.74 -7.14
CA LYS A 5 16.58 -27.46 -6.00
C LYS A 5 17.58 -26.58 -5.24
N LYS A 6 18.33 -25.74 -5.96
CA LYS A 6 19.29 -24.80 -5.35
C LYS A 6 18.56 -23.71 -4.55
N ILE A 7 17.48 -23.15 -5.09
CA ILE A 7 16.66 -22.16 -4.39
C ILE A 7 16.04 -22.75 -3.12
N ILE A 8 15.46 -23.96 -3.20
CA ILE A 8 14.88 -24.64 -2.03
C ILE A 8 15.93 -24.90 -0.96
N ALA A 9 17.15 -25.27 -1.33
CA ALA A 9 18.23 -25.51 -0.38
C ALA A 9 18.61 -24.22 0.37
N VAL A 10 18.71 -23.09 -0.34
CA VAL A 10 19.03 -21.78 0.26
C VAL A 10 17.92 -21.34 1.23
N ILE A 11 16.64 -21.51 0.86
CA ILE A 11 15.51 -21.16 1.74
C ILE A 11 15.55 -21.99 3.03
N LYS A 12 15.74 -23.31 2.93
CA LYS A 12 15.84 -24.20 4.11
C LYS A 12 17.03 -23.87 5.01
N GLU A 13 18.12 -23.40 4.43
CA GLU A 13 19.29 -22.98 5.21
C GLU A 13 19.01 -21.68 5.98
N ALA A 14 18.35 -20.70 5.34
CA ALA A 14 17.93 -19.46 5.98
C ALA A 14 16.92 -19.70 7.11
N GLU A 15 15.96 -20.62 6.92
CA GLU A 15 15.00 -21.04 7.96
C GLU A 15 15.71 -21.58 9.21
N LYS A 16 16.72 -22.45 9.04
CA LYS A 16 17.49 -23.01 10.15
C LYS A 16 18.29 -21.96 10.91
N LYS A 17 18.80 -20.95 10.20
CA LYS A 17 19.59 -19.86 10.80
C LYS A 17 18.72 -18.79 11.47
N LYS A 18 17.38 -18.95 11.46
CA LYS A 18 16.41 -17.94 11.93
C LYS A 18 16.73 -16.55 11.38
N THR A 19 17.18 -16.49 10.13
CA THR A 19 17.63 -15.23 9.53
C THR A 19 16.44 -14.28 9.44
N VAL A 20 16.57 -13.11 10.07
CA VAL A 20 15.56 -12.05 9.99
C VAL A 20 15.96 -11.15 8.83
N VAL A 21 15.07 -11.01 7.86
CA VAL A 21 15.26 -10.10 6.73
C VAL A 21 14.92 -8.68 7.20
N THR A 22 15.79 -7.72 6.90
CA THR A 22 15.53 -6.32 7.25
C THR A 22 14.40 -5.75 6.40
N LEU A 23 13.88 -4.59 6.81
CA LEU A 23 12.85 -3.89 6.03
C LEU A 23 13.37 -3.46 4.65
N GLU A 24 14.62 -3.00 4.58
CA GLU A 24 15.30 -2.62 3.34
C GLU A 24 15.47 -3.80 2.40
N GLU A 25 15.93 -4.94 2.91
CA GLU A 25 16.06 -6.19 2.15
C GLU A 25 14.69 -6.68 1.66
N THR A 26 13.65 -6.58 2.49
CA THR A 26 12.28 -6.93 2.13
C THR A 26 11.78 -6.07 0.97
N ALA A 27 12.02 -4.75 1.02
CA ALA A 27 11.64 -3.84 -0.05
C ALA A 27 12.37 -4.15 -1.37
N LEU A 28 13.66 -4.50 -1.31
CA LEU A 28 14.45 -4.92 -2.47
C LEU A 28 13.89 -6.20 -3.12
N ILE A 29 13.57 -7.21 -2.31
CA ILE A 29 12.97 -8.47 -2.79
C ILE A 29 11.64 -8.19 -3.47
N MET A 30 10.79 -7.36 -2.87
CA MET A 30 9.49 -7.01 -3.44
C MET A 30 9.65 -6.26 -4.77
N ASN A 31 10.58 -5.31 -4.88
CA ASN A 31 10.86 -4.63 -6.13
C ASN A 31 11.38 -5.58 -7.22
N ALA A 32 12.25 -6.53 -6.88
CA ALA A 32 12.69 -7.56 -7.81
C ALA A 32 11.50 -8.43 -8.28
N PHE A 33 10.62 -8.80 -7.36
CA PHE A 33 9.42 -9.59 -7.65
C PHE A 33 8.43 -8.85 -8.56
N LYS A 34 8.33 -7.53 -8.45
CA LYS A 34 7.53 -6.66 -9.33
C LYS A 34 7.90 -6.85 -10.80
N ASN A 35 9.20 -7.01 -11.10
CA ASN A 35 9.68 -7.06 -12.47
C ASN A 35 9.43 -8.41 -13.16
N ILE A 36 9.23 -9.47 -12.38
CA ILE A 36 9.03 -10.84 -12.87
C ILE A 36 7.58 -11.33 -12.73
N THR A 37 6.73 -10.62 -11.98
CA THR A 37 5.31 -10.98 -11.83
C THR A 37 4.45 -10.49 -12.99
N HIS A 38 3.45 -11.29 -13.36
CA HIS A 38 2.40 -10.88 -14.29
C HIS A 38 1.43 -9.86 -13.68
N ASN A 39 1.30 -9.82 -12.35
CA ASN A 39 0.40 -8.89 -11.65
C ASN A 39 1.19 -7.82 -10.88
N LYS A 40 1.77 -6.88 -11.64
CA LYS A 40 2.61 -5.79 -11.12
C LYS A 40 1.89 -4.91 -10.09
N ALA A 41 0.57 -4.73 -10.24
CA ALA A 41 -0.25 -3.90 -9.37
C ALA A 41 -0.29 -4.40 -7.92
N ILE A 42 -0.29 -5.73 -7.71
CA ILE A 42 -0.26 -6.30 -6.34
C ILE A 42 1.05 -5.93 -5.65
N ILE A 43 2.18 -6.08 -6.34
CA ILE A 43 3.49 -5.81 -5.74
C ILE A 43 3.68 -4.32 -5.45
N GLU A 44 3.20 -3.44 -6.33
CA GLU A 44 3.17 -1.99 -6.07
C GLU A 44 2.38 -1.63 -4.81
N LYS A 45 1.18 -2.20 -4.66
CA LYS A 45 0.36 -2.01 -3.45
C LYS A 45 1.11 -2.49 -2.20
N THR A 46 1.78 -3.63 -2.28
CA THR A 46 2.45 -4.25 -1.12
C THR A 46 3.70 -3.48 -0.68
N VAL A 47 4.54 -3.05 -1.63
CA VAL A 47 5.73 -2.20 -1.34
C VAL A 47 5.31 -0.91 -0.65
N PHE A 48 4.22 -0.29 -1.11
CA PHE A 48 3.73 0.94 -0.47
C PHE A 48 3.11 0.69 0.91
N LEU A 49 2.43 -0.44 1.13
CA LEU A 49 1.94 -0.80 2.47
C LEU A 49 3.10 -0.93 3.47
N LEU A 50 4.22 -1.54 3.08
CA LEU A 50 5.44 -1.58 3.89
C LEU A 50 5.94 -0.17 4.24
N PHE A 51 6.00 0.70 3.25
CA PHE A 51 6.42 2.10 3.46
C PHE A 51 5.43 2.90 4.34
N LEU A 52 4.13 2.62 4.23
CA LEU A 52 3.08 3.20 5.08
C LEU A 52 3.29 2.87 6.56
N VAL A 53 3.60 1.60 6.85
CA VAL A 53 3.88 1.10 8.20
C VAL A 53 5.14 1.77 8.76
N GLU A 54 6.16 1.96 7.93
CA GLU A 54 7.42 2.57 8.34
C GLU A 54 7.34 4.10 8.52
N LYS A 55 6.78 4.83 7.55
CA LYS A 55 6.89 6.30 7.47
C LYS A 55 5.85 7.09 8.27
N ASN A 56 4.90 6.45 8.96
CA ASN A 56 3.82 7.16 9.69
C ASN A 56 3.28 8.35 8.87
N LEU A 57 2.84 8.08 7.63
CA LEU A 57 2.59 9.12 6.62
C LEU A 57 1.90 10.35 7.21
N LYS A 58 2.52 11.52 7.00
CA LYS A 58 2.10 12.80 7.59
C LYS A 58 0.60 13.01 7.41
N ASN A 59 -0.11 13.13 8.53
CA ASN A 59 -1.52 13.47 8.54
C ASN A 59 -1.72 14.78 7.76
N SER A 60 -2.67 14.77 6.83
CA SER A 60 -3.22 16.04 6.36
C SER A 60 -3.87 16.71 7.57
N PRO A 61 -3.55 17.97 7.92
CA PRO A 61 -4.12 18.62 9.11
C PRO A 61 -5.64 18.76 9.03
N LYS A 62 -6.23 18.53 7.85
CA LYS A 62 -7.67 18.61 7.59
C LYS A 62 -8.40 17.27 7.71
N LEU A 63 -7.70 16.14 7.71
CA LEU A 63 -8.29 14.80 7.72
C LEU A 63 -8.05 14.13 9.08
N THR A 64 -9.03 13.36 9.54
CA THR A 64 -8.80 12.47 10.70
C THR A 64 -7.82 11.36 10.32
N GLN A 65 -7.32 10.63 11.31
CA GLN A 65 -6.44 9.48 11.07
C GLN A 65 -7.09 8.45 10.13
N ARG A 66 -8.37 8.14 10.34
CA ARG A 66 -9.11 7.17 9.52
C ARG A 66 -9.37 7.68 8.10
N GLU A 67 -9.67 8.96 7.96
CA GLU A 67 -9.82 9.60 6.65
C GLU A 67 -8.49 9.65 5.89
N THR A 68 -7.38 9.90 6.59
CA THR A 68 -6.03 9.86 6.02
C THR A 68 -5.68 8.46 5.53
N GLN A 69 -5.95 7.41 6.32
CA GLN A 69 -5.76 6.01 5.91
C GLN A 69 -6.53 5.71 4.61
N ILE A 70 -7.82 6.02 4.57
CA ILE A 70 -8.66 5.79 3.38
C ILE A 70 -8.18 6.61 2.19
N PHE A 71 -7.82 7.89 2.40
CA PHE A 71 -7.30 8.74 1.33
C PHE A 71 -6.02 8.16 0.72
N ASN A 72 -5.10 7.69 1.55
CA ASN A 72 -3.86 7.05 1.08
C ASN A 72 -4.16 5.78 0.30
N LEU A 73 -5.03 4.89 0.81
CA LEU A 73 -5.40 3.65 0.11
C LEU A 73 -6.07 3.92 -1.25
N ILE A 74 -6.87 4.97 -1.36
CA ILE A 74 -7.44 5.40 -2.65
C ILE A 74 -6.33 5.82 -3.62
N GLY A 75 -5.31 6.53 -3.13
CA GLY A 75 -4.17 6.96 -3.95
C GLY A 75 -3.36 5.79 -4.51
N LEU A 76 -3.46 4.63 -3.87
CA LEU A 76 -2.84 3.37 -4.26
C LEU A 76 -3.75 2.48 -5.12
N GLY A 77 -4.92 2.98 -5.51
CA GLY A 77 -5.85 2.22 -6.33
C GLY A 77 -6.54 1.07 -5.58
N PHE A 78 -6.62 1.13 -4.24
CA PHE A 78 -7.48 0.21 -3.52
C PHE A 78 -8.94 0.56 -3.75
N ASN A 79 -9.75 -0.44 -4.05
CA ASN A 79 -11.19 -0.27 -4.18
C ASN A 79 -11.90 -0.38 -2.81
N SER A 80 -13.19 -0.05 -2.77
CA SER A 80 -13.97 -0.04 -1.52
C SER A 80 -14.08 -1.41 -0.84
N GLN A 81 -14.05 -2.52 -1.59
CA GLN A 81 -14.00 -3.87 -1.00
C GLN A 81 -12.65 -4.12 -0.34
N GLU A 82 -11.55 -3.86 -1.05
CA GLU A 82 -10.19 -4.08 -0.53
C GLU A 82 -9.94 -3.23 0.72
N MET A 83 -10.34 -1.96 0.71
CA MET A 83 -10.23 -1.07 1.87
C MET A 83 -11.09 -1.54 3.06
N SER A 84 -12.29 -2.04 2.79
CA SER A 84 -13.20 -2.57 3.82
C SER A 84 -12.57 -3.78 4.53
N SER A 85 -12.02 -4.72 3.76
CA SER A 85 -11.33 -5.89 4.29
C SER A 85 -10.06 -5.51 5.06
N LEU A 86 -9.23 -4.62 4.51
CA LEU A 86 -7.96 -4.22 5.12
C LEU A 86 -8.13 -3.45 6.44
N LEU A 87 -9.18 -2.64 6.53
CA LEU A 87 -9.42 -1.77 7.68
C LEU A 87 -10.44 -2.36 8.67
N GLU A 88 -10.98 -3.55 8.41
CA GLU A 88 -11.99 -4.23 9.23
C GLU A 88 -13.24 -3.35 9.49
N ILE A 89 -13.75 -2.71 8.44
CA ILE A 89 -14.97 -1.88 8.46
C ILE A 89 -15.87 -2.19 7.27
N SER A 90 -17.15 -1.82 7.34
CA SER A 90 -18.08 -2.01 6.22
C SER A 90 -17.76 -1.11 5.01
N LYS A 91 -18.19 -1.52 3.80
CA LYS A 91 -18.10 -0.70 2.59
C LYS A 91 -18.86 0.62 2.73
N GLU A 92 -19.96 0.61 3.47
CA GLU A 92 -20.79 1.77 3.78
C GLU A 92 -20.00 2.76 4.64
N THR A 93 -19.23 2.25 5.61
CA THR A 93 -18.33 3.07 6.43
C THR A 93 -17.22 3.69 5.58
N VAL A 94 -16.62 2.91 4.66
CA VAL A 94 -15.65 3.44 3.68
C VAL A 94 -16.28 4.55 2.82
N SER A 95 -17.52 4.35 2.34
CA SER A 95 -18.26 5.35 1.56
C SER A 95 -18.49 6.64 2.36
N THR A 96 -18.85 6.52 3.63
CA THR A 96 -19.03 7.66 4.55
C THR A 96 -17.74 8.45 4.71
N HIS A 97 -16.61 7.78 4.97
CA HIS A 97 -15.32 8.46 5.03
C HIS A 97 -14.95 9.15 3.72
N ARG A 98 -15.19 8.52 2.55
CA ARG A 98 -14.96 9.14 1.23
C ARG A 98 -15.76 10.44 1.06
N LYS A 99 -17.03 10.44 1.47
CA LYS A 99 -17.87 11.65 1.46
C LYS A 99 -17.30 12.74 2.38
N ASN A 100 -16.83 12.38 3.57
CA ASN A 100 -16.24 13.33 4.51
C ASN A 100 -14.93 13.93 3.99
N ILE A 101 -14.08 13.11 3.37
CA ILE A 101 -12.84 13.57 2.72
C ILE A 101 -13.15 14.58 1.61
N ILE A 102 -14.12 14.27 0.73
CA ILE A 102 -14.55 15.16 -0.34
C ILE A 102 -14.98 16.53 0.22
N LYS A 103 -15.79 16.53 1.29
CA LYS A 103 -16.22 17.76 1.96
C LYS A 103 -15.05 18.55 2.54
N LYS A 104 -14.19 17.90 3.33
CA LYS A 104 -13.04 18.52 4.02
C LYS A 104 -11.95 19.05 3.08
N LEU A 105 -11.80 18.42 1.92
CA LEU A 105 -10.86 18.85 0.88
C LEU A 105 -11.51 19.72 -0.20
N HIS A 106 -12.80 20.05 -0.08
CA HIS A 106 -13.58 20.85 -1.04
C HIS A 106 -13.47 20.34 -2.48
N LEU A 107 -13.47 19.02 -2.66
CA LEU A 107 -13.33 18.42 -3.99
C LEU A 107 -14.69 18.42 -4.72
N LYS A 108 -14.70 18.90 -5.96
CA LYS A 108 -15.93 19.02 -6.77
C LYS A 108 -15.83 18.21 -8.07
N GLY A 109 -16.78 17.31 -8.27
CA GLY A 109 -16.91 16.50 -9.49
C GLY A 109 -16.43 15.06 -9.33
N SER A 110 -16.88 14.21 -10.26
CA SER A 110 -16.52 12.80 -10.30
C SER A 110 -15.01 12.61 -10.49
N GLY A 111 -14.44 11.61 -9.80
CA GLY A 111 -13.01 11.27 -9.94
C GLY A 111 -12.01 12.21 -9.25
N LYS A 112 -12.42 13.37 -8.72
CA LYS A 112 -11.48 14.31 -8.06
C LYS A 112 -10.81 13.72 -6.82
N LEU A 113 -11.54 12.93 -6.03
CA LEU A 113 -10.99 12.24 -4.87
C LEU A 113 -9.85 11.30 -5.28
N GLN A 114 -10.08 10.48 -6.31
CA GLN A 114 -9.10 9.55 -6.84
C GLN A 114 -7.87 10.29 -7.37
N LYS A 115 -8.06 11.35 -8.16
CA LYS A 115 -6.96 12.14 -8.71
C LYS A 115 -6.13 12.80 -7.60
N ALA A 116 -6.77 13.42 -6.62
CA ALA A 116 -6.09 14.08 -5.51
C ALA A 116 -5.30 13.08 -4.65
N ALA A 117 -5.90 11.94 -4.33
CA ALA A 117 -5.27 10.87 -3.58
C ALA A 117 -4.07 10.28 -4.33
N PHE A 118 -4.21 10.03 -5.64
CA PHE A 118 -3.13 9.52 -6.49
C PHE A 118 -1.94 10.48 -6.53
N GLN A 119 -2.20 11.77 -6.77
CA GLN A 119 -1.15 12.80 -6.76
C GLN A 119 -0.44 12.89 -5.40
N HIS A 120 -1.19 12.76 -4.30
CA HIS A 120 -0.62 12.77 -2.95
C HIS A 120 0.30 11.56 -2.71
N ALA A 121 -0.15 10.35 -3.07
CA ALA A 121 0.64 9.13 -2.91
C ALA A 121 1.96 9.19 -3.70
N HIS A 122 1.91 9.62 -4.97
CA HIS A 122 3.10 9.71 -5.82
C HIS A 122 4.08 10.80 -5.42
N LYS A 123 3.60 11.93 -4.88
CA LYS A 123 4.50 12.98 -4.35
C LYS A 123 5.31 12.49 -3.15
N ASN A 124 4.71 11.67 -2.28
CA ASN A 124 5.39 11.12 -1.11
C ASN A 124 6.37 9.97 -1.45
N LEU A 125 6.29 9.40 -2.66
CA LEU A 125 7.21 8.34 -3.12
C LEU A 125 8.46 8.87 -3.82
N GLN A 126 8.43 10.13 -4.27
CA GLN A 126 9.56 10.77 -4.96
C GLN A 126 10.39 11.67 -4.03
N GLY A 127 10.13 11.62 -2.72
CA GLY A 127 10.79 12.46 -1.72
C GLY A 127 11.21 11.72 -0.47
#